data_AF-A0A8J3HF44-F1
#
_entry.id   AF-A0A8J3HF44-F1
#
_cell.length_a   1.000
_cell.length_b   1.000
_cell.length_c   1.000
_cell.angle_alpha   90.00
_cell.angle_beta   90.00
_cell.angle_gamma   90.00
#
_symmetry.space_group_name_H-M   'P 1'
#
loop_
_entity.id
_entity.type
_entity.pdbx_description
1 polymer ?
#
loop_
_entity_poly.entity_id
_entity_poly.type
_entity_poly.pdbx_seq_one_letter_code
_entity_poly.pdbx_strand_id
1 'polypeptide(L)'
;MIRWIPALAVLGIVLAILGAVLFPAALGGGGLLALGGAIVAQAACVLLTRIGPLSPRRADPVVIRIGAVTGAVTGLLYGGEIVSEYVSSAVTDASVALGWAIVGTLVVSSMVAAAVATVRLRSIRAGLTAAAYAAIAEYLVWYPFVLGAYYAMRHSASLERVWRAEGTYLDFARSGMSDIRAFVMQDFWGAGFFHLVAGLIIAGLFGTFATLATRVAQRLLTSPAAP
;
A
#
# COMPACT_ATOMS: atom_id res chain seq x y z
N MET A 1 -3.74 -2.24 -21.25
CA MET A 1 -4.58 -1.90 -20.07
C MET A 1 -4.21 -2.81 -18.92
N ILE A 2 -4.14 -2.28 -17.70
CA ILE A 2 -3.72 -3.00 -16.50
C ILE A 2 -4.84 -3.95 -16.05
N ARG A 3 -4.79 -5.20 -16.51
CA ARG A 3 -5.79 -6.23 -16.18
C ARG A 3 -5.59 -6.84 -14.79
N TRP A 4 -4.42 -6.68 -14.18
CA TRP A 4 -4.08 -7.28 -12.90
C TRP A 4 -4.68 -6.54 -11.70
N ILE A 5 -5.02 -5.24 -11.81
CA ILE A 5 -5.60 -4.46 -10.69
C ILE A 5 -6.86 -5.12 -10.10
N PRO A 6 -7.90 -5.45 -10.88
CA PRO A 6 -9.07 -6.12 -10.31
C PRO A 6 -8.78 -7.52 -9.80
N ALA A 7 -7.82 -8.24 -10.42
CA ALA A 7 -7.45 -9.57 -9.98
C ALA A 7 -6.82 -9.53 -8.58
N LEU A 8 -5.89 -8.59 -8.34
CA LEU A 8 -5.31 -8.38 -7.01
C LEU A 8 -6.32 -7.87 -6.00
N ALA A 9 -7.24 -6.99 -6.41
CA ALA A 9 -8.29 -6.51 -5.51
C ALA A 9 -9.23 -7.63 -5.07
N VAL A 10 -9.66 -8.49 -6.01
CA VAL A 10 -10.46 -9.68 -5.70
C VAL A 10 -9.68 -10.64 -4.81
N LEU A 11 -8.39 -10.88 -5.09
CA LEU A 11 -7.54 -11.71 -4.24
C LEU A 11 -7.47 -11.16 -2.81
N GLY A 12 -7.26 -9.86 -2.64
CA GLY A 12 -7.25 -9.19 -1.34
C GLY A 12 -8.58 -9.34 -0.59
N ILE A 13 -9.71 -9.18 -1.28
CA ILE A 13 -11.05 -9.39 -0.71
C ILE A 13 -11.25 -10.84 -0.27
N VAL A 14 -10.91 -11.80 -1.13
CA VAL A 14 -11.03 -13.24 -0.82
C VAL A 14 -10.18 -13.59 0.39
N LEU A 15 -8.94 -13.10 0.46
CA LEU A 15 -8.05 -13.31 1.60
C LEU A 15 -8.59 -12.64 2.86
N ALA A 16 -9.17 -11.44 2.78
CA ALA A 16 -9.77 -10.78 3.94
C ALA A 16 -10.99 -11.57 4.47
N ILE A 17 -11.86 -12.03 3.58
CA ILE A 17 -13.04 -12.87 3.92
C ILE A 17 -12.59 -14.21 4.50
N LEU A 18 -11.54 -14.82 3.98
CA LEU A 18 -10.96 -16.04 4.53
C LEU A 18 -10.57 -15.86 6.01
N GLY A 19 -10.09 -14.67 6.39
CA GLY A 19 -9.81 -14.34 7.79
C GLY A 19 -11.03 -14.45 8.69
N ALA A 20 -12.22 -14.08 8.19
CA ALA A 20 -13.47 -14.19 8.96
C ALA A 20 -13.91 -15.65 9.15
N VAL A 21 -13.58 -16.51 8.19
CA VAL A 21 -13.85 -17.96 8.27
C VAL A 21 -12.88 -18.63 9.24
N LEU A 22 -11.60 -18.27 9.18
CA LEU A 22 -10.54 -18.87 10.01
C LEU A 22 -10.54 -18.35 11.45
N PHE A 23 -10.94 -17.10 11.65
CA PHE A 23 -10.91 -16.40 12.94
C PHE A 23 -12.26 -15.72 13.21
N PRO A 24 -13.35 -16.48 13.43
CA PRO A 24 -14.69 -15.91 13.57
C PRO A 24 -14.82 -14.94 14.75
N ALA A 25 -14.05 -15.12 15.82
CA ALA A 25 -13.98 -14.18 16.95
C ALA A 25 -13.49 -12.78 16.52
N ALA A 26 -12.75 -12.68 15.41
CA ALA A 26 -12.33 -11.40 14.85
C ALA A 26 -13.50 -10.55 14.38
N LEU A 27 -14.70 -11.10 14.16
CA LEU A 27 -15.88 -10.32 13.75
C LEU A 27 -16.52 -9.52 14.89
N GLY A 28 -16.17 -9.82 16.15
CA GLY A 28 -16.70 -9.10 17.32
C GLY A 28 -16.17 -7.66 17.42
N GLY A 29 -16.86 -6.83 18.21
CA GLY A 29 -16.44 -5.44 18.46
C GLY A 29 -16.33 -4.62 17.17
N GLY A 30 -15.14 -4.07 16.90
CA GLY A 30 -14.86 -3.27 15.69
C GLY A 30 -14.52 -4.08 14.43
N GLY A 31 -14.44 -5.42 14.52
CA GLY A 31 -13.90 -6.24 13.45
C GLY A 31 -14.72 -6.28 12.16
N LEU A 32 -16.05 -6.30 12.26
CA LEU A 32 -16.93 -6.19 11.09
C LEU A 32 -16.71 -4.87 10.33
N LEU A 33 -16.51 -3.77 11.06
CA LEU A 33 -16.22 -2.47 10.47
C LEU A 33 -14.85 -2.47 9.79
N ALA A 34 -13.84 -3.06 10.42
CA ALA A 34 -12.50 -3.20 9.85
C ALA A 34 -12.53 -4.03 8.55
N LEU A 35 -13.19 -5.19 8.56
CA LEU A 35 -13.35 -6.04 7.36
C LEU A 35 -14.09 -5.29 6.25
N GLY A 36 -15.19 -4.61 6.59
CA GLY A 36 -15.92 -3.75 5.66
C GLY A 36 -15.04 -2.66 5.06
N GLY A 37 -14.20 -2.03 5.89
CA GLY A 37 -13.21 -1.03 5.47
C GLY A 37 -12.21 -1.59 4.47
N ALA A 38 -11.62 -2.77 4.75
CA ALA A 38 -10.71 -3.44 3.82
C ALA A 38 -11.38 -3.75 2.47
N ILE A 39 -12.62 -4.26 2.48
CA ILE A 39 -13.38 -4.55 1.24
C ILE A 39 -13.66 -3.27 0.46
N VAL A 40 -14.09 -2.20 1.15
CA VAL A 40 -14.35 -0.89 0.54
C VAL A 40 -13.08 -0.29 -0.06
N ALA A 41 -11.93 -0.41 0.61
CA ALA A 41 -10.65 0.04 0.09
C ALA A 41 -10.28 -0.66 -1.23
N GLN A 42 -10.41 -1.99 -1.27
CA GLN A 42 -10.18 -2.78 -2.48
C GLN A 42 -11.14 -2.40 -3.62
N ALA A 43 -12.43 -2.24 -3.31
CA ALA A 43 -13.43 -1.80 -4.28
C ALA A 43 -13.14 -0.38 -4.80
N ALA A 44 -12.73 0.54 -3.92
CA ALA A 44 -12.38 1.91 -4.28
C ALA A 44 -11.21 1.95 -5.27
N CYS A 45 -10.17 1.13 -5.07
CA CYS A 45 -9.08 0.99 -6.04
C CYS A 45 -9.58 0.62 -7.44
N VAL A 46 -10.49 -0.35 -7.54
CA VAL A 46 -11.08 -0.77 -8.82
C VAL A 46 -11.93 0.35 -9.42
N LEU A 47 -12.79 0.98 -8.62
CA LEU A 47 -13.68 2.05 -9.10
C LEU A 47 -12.88 3.26 -9.60
N LEU A 48 -11.90 3.73 -8.83
CA LEU A 48 -11.04 4.87 -9.18
C LEU A 48 -10.29 4.63 -10.50
N THR A 49 -9.78 3.41 -10.70
CA THR A 49 -8.95 3.04 -11.87
C THR A 49 -9.77 2.55 -13.07
N ARG A 50 -11.05 2.19 -12.92
CA ARG A 50 -11.89 1.73 -14.04
C ARG A 50 -12.84 2.80 -14.57
N ILE A 51 -13.53 3.48 -13.67
CA ILE A 51 -14.59 4.44 -14.02
C ILE A 51 -14.34 5.85 -13.47
N GLY A 52 -13.47 5.95 -12.46
CA GLY A 52 -13.16 7.19 -11.76
C GLY A 52 -12.20 8.13 -12.52
N PRO A 53 -11.66 9.14 -11.80
CA PRO A 53 -10.77 10.15 -12.38
C PRO A 53 -9.44 9.57 -12.89
N LEU A 54 -9.04 8.41 -12.39
CA LEU A 54 -7.82 7.71 -12.80
C LEU A 54 -8.06 6.72 -13.94
N SER A 55 -9.27 6.63 -14.50
CA SER A 55 -9.59 5.63 -15.53
C SER A 55 -8.74 5.79 -16.81
N PRO A 56 -8.44 4.68 -17.53
CA PRO A 56 -7.77 4.71 -18.84
C PRO A 56 -8.45 5.57 -19.90
N ARG A 57 -9.73 5.92 -19.71
CA ARG A 57 -10.46 6.86 -20.58
C ARG A 57 -10.06 8.32 -20.34
N ARG A 58 -9.47 8.63 -19.19
CA ARG A 58 -9.17 9.99 -18.70
C ARG A 58 -7.68 10.25 -18.47
N ALA A 59 -6.84 9.22 -18.54
CA ALA A 59 -5.41 9.29 -18.28
C ALA A 59 -4.61 8.61 -19.39
N ASP A 60 -3.46 9.18 -19.71
CA ASP A 60 -2.55 8.65 -20.73
C ASP A 60 -2.02 7.26 -20.30
N PRO A 61 -2.02 6.25 -21.19
CA PRO A 61 -1.51 4.91 -20.89
C PRO A 61 -0.08 4.87 -20.33
N VAL A 62 0.78 5.81 -20.74
CA VAL A 62 2.17 5.92 -20.26
C VAL A 62 2.18 6.31 -18.78
N VAL A 63 1.34 7.26 -18.37
CA VAL A 63 1.22 7.71 -16.97
C VAL A 63 0.75 6.57 -16.07
N ILE A 64 -0.27 5.85 -16.53
CA ILE A 64 -0.82 4.68 -15.84
C ILE A 64 0.28 3.62 -15.66
N ARG A 65 1.06 3.34 -16.71
CA ARG A 65 2.16 2.37 -16.66
C ARG A 65 3.27 2.79 -15.70
N ILE A 66 3.70 4.05 -15.72
CA ILE A 66 4.73 4.58 -14.82
C ILE A 66 4.30 4.35 -13.37
N GLY A 67 3.13 4.88 -13.00
CA GLY A 67 2.64 4.76 -11.63
C GLY A 67 2.50 3.31 -11.20
N ALA A 68 1.81 2.50 -12.00
CA ALA A 68 1.49 1.14 -11.61
C ALA A 68 2.70 0.19 -11.56
N VAL A 69 3.70 0.37 -12.43
CA VAL A 69 4.93 -0.42 -12.37
C VAL A 69 5.76 0.00 -11.15
N THR A 70 5.94 1.29 -10.92
CA THR A 70 6.67 1.79 -9.75
C THR A 70 6.03 1.28 -8.46
N GLY A 71 4.71 1.44 -8.32
CA GLY A 71 3.98 0.95 -7.14
C GLY A 71 4.04 -0.57 -6.99
N ALA A 72 3.90 -1.34 -8.08
CA ALA A 72 3.97 -2.80 -7.99
C ALA A 72 5.36 -3.29 -7.53
N VAL A 73 6.45 -2.64 -8.00
CA VAL A 73 7.81 -2.94 -7.52
C VAL A 73 7.93 -2.64 -6.04
N THR A 74 7.47 -1.48 -5.59
CA THR A 74 7.49 -1.12 -4.16
C THR A 74 6.65 -2.09 -3.32
N GLY A 75 5.46 -2.47 -3.78
CA GLY A 75 4.60 -3.43 -3.09
C GLY A 75 5.23 -4.82 -3.00
N LEU A 76 5.99 -5.25 -4.02
CA LEU A 76 6.74 -6.50 -3.98
C LEU A 76 7.91 -6.43 -2.99
N LEU A 77 8.59 -5.29 -2.89
CA LEU A 77 9.65 -5.09 -1.90
C LEU A 77 9.09 -5.20 -0.48
N TYR A 78 7.91 -4.63 -0.21
CA TYR A 78 7.28 -4.75 1.10
C TYR A 78 6.73 -6.13 1.36
N GLY A 79 6.14 -6.77 0.34
CA GLY A 79 5.73 -8.17 0.47
C GLY A 79 6.90 -9.11 0.76
N GLY A 80 8.06 -8.86 0.13
CA GLY A 80 9.30 -9.58 0.41
C GLY A 80 9.85 -9.32 1.80
N GLU A 81 9.75 -8.07 2.27
CA GLU A 81 10.14 -7.69 3.63
C GLU A 81 9.29 -8.41 4.68
N ILE A 82 7.96 -8.42 4.55
CA ILE A 82 7.06 -9.17 5.44
C ILE A 82 7.44 -10.65 5.49
N VAL A 83 7.64 -11.27 4.32
CA VAL A 83 8.07 -12.67 4.27
C VAL A 83 9.41 -12.86 4.96
N SER A 84 10.33 -11.90 4.81
CA SER A 84 11.66 -11.92 5.44
C SER A 84 11.60 -11.82 6.96
N GLU A 85 10.65 -11.09 7.53
CA GLU A 85 10.43 -11.02 8.98
C GLU A 85 10.07 -12.38 9.57
N TYR A 86 9.33 -13.21 8.83
CA TYR A 86 8.98 -14.56 9.27
C TYR A 86 10.13 -15.57 9.14
N VAL A 87 11.11 -15.34 8.26
CA VAL A 87 12.20 -16.30 8.01
C VAL A 87 13.55 -15.91 8.63
N SER A 88 13.74 -14.63 8.97
CA SER A 88 15.01 -14.10 9.47
C SER A 88 14.82 -13.31 10.75
N SER A 89 15.39 -13.80 11.86
CA SER A 89 15.38 -13.09 13.14
C SER A 89 16.08 -11.73 13.06
N ALA A 90 17.13 -11.61 12.24
CA ALA A 90 17.83 -10.34 12.05
C ALA A 90 16.94 -9.27 11.41
N VAL A 91 15.97 -9.66 10.58
CA VAL A 91 14.97 -8.74 10.02
C VAL A 91 13.94 -8.40 11.11
N THR A 92 13.45 -9.40 11.85
CA THR A 92 12.53 -9.18 12.97
C THR A 92 13.06 -8.18 13.99
N ASP A 93 14.33 -8.30 14.37
CA ASP A 93 15.00 -7.42 15.33
C ASP A 93 15.19 -5.98 14.78
N ALA A 94 15.13 -5.82 13.46
CA ALA A 94 15.22 -4.53 12.76
C ALA A 94 13.85 -3.98 12.30
N SER A 95 12.74 -4.63 12.66
CA SER A 95 11.37 -4.33 12.20
C SER A 95 11.02 -2.83 12.28
N VAL A 96 11.32 -2.15 13.40
CA VAL A 96 11.04 -0.71 13.54
C VAL A 96 11.79 0.14 12.50
N ALA A 97 13.08 -0.14 12.28
CA ALA A 97 13.88 0.58 11.30
C ALA A 97 13.42 0.29 9.86
N LEU A 98 13.05 -0.97 9.60
CA LEU A 98 12.49 -1.40 8.32
C LEU A 98 11.13 -0.76 8.06
N GLY A 99 10.27 -0.62 9.08
CA GLY A 99 9.01 0.11 9.00
C GLY A 99 9.20 1.55 8.53
N TRP A 100 10.21 2.26 9.03
CA TRP A 100 10.55 3.60 8.53
C TRP A 100 11.11 3.59 7.10
N ALA A 101 11.92 2.59 6.76
CA ALA A 101 12.42 2.42 5.40
C ALA A 101 11.30 2.14 4.39
N ILE A 102 10.28 1.39 4.79
CA ILE A 102 9.05 1.14 4.04
C ILE A 102 8.32 2.46 3.81
N VAL A 103 7.99 3.22 4.86
CA VAL A 103 7.32 4.52 4.69
C VAL A 103 8.14 5.46 3.78
N GLY A 104 9.46 5.51 3.96
CA GLY A 104 10.35 6.30 3.11
C GLY A 104 10.34 5.85 1.64
N THR A 105 10.30 4.54 1.39
CA THR A 105 10.26 3.99 0.03
C THR A 105 8.94 4.32 -0.67
N LEU A 106 7.82 4.36 0.05
CA LEU A 106 6.49 4.73 -0.49
C LEU A 106 6.48 6.21 -0.88
N VAL A 107 7.08 7.07 -0.05
CA VAL A 107 7.25 8.50 -0.37
C VAL A 107 8.10 8.66 -1.62
N VAL A 108 9.27 8.03 -1.66
CA VAL A 108 10.21 8.13 -2.79
C VAL A 108 9.59 7.56 -4.07
N SER A 109 8.93 6.41 -4.02
CA SER A 109 8.29 5.78 -5.18
C SER A 109 7.20 6.68 -5.77
N SER A 110 6.38 7.30 -4.92
CA SER A 110 5.35 8.26 -5.31
C SER A 110 5.94 9.51 -5.97
N MET A 111 7.00 10.07 -5.38
CA MET A 111 7.71 11.23 -5.94
C MET A 111 8.36 10.91 -7.29
N VAL A 112 9.02 9.76 -7.42
CA VAL A 112 9.66 9.32 -8.67
C VAL A 112 8.61 9.11 -9.76
N ALA A 113 7.51 8.42 -9.46
CA ALA A 113 6.43 8.23 -10.42
C ALA A 113 5.86 9.58 -10.89
N ALA A 114 5.63 10.52 -9.96
CA ALA A 114 5.13 11.85 -10.25
C ALA A 114 6.09 12.66 -11.13
N ALA A 115 7.37 12.71 -10.76
CA ALA A 115 8.40 13.45 -11.48
C ALA A 115 8.57 12.90 -12.90
N VAL A 116 8.71 11.58 -13.05
CA VAL A 116 8.90 10.95 -14.36
C VAL A 116 7.72 11.22 -15.29
N ALA A 117 6.48 11.05 -14.81
CA ALA A 117 5.29 11.34 -15.62
C ALA A 117 5.16 12.82 -15.98
N THR A 118 5.50 13.71 -15.04
CA THR A 118 5.52 15.16 -15.28
C THR A 118 6.57 15.55 -16.31
N VAL A 119 7.77 14.96 -16.25
CA VAL A 119 8.82 15.21 -17.25
C VAL A 119 8.34 14.80 -18.63
N ARG A 120 7.81 13.58 -18.74
CA ARG A 120 7.39 12.97 -20.01
C ARG A 120 6.27 13.73 -20.70
N LEU A 121 5.25 14.14 -19.96
CA LEU A 121 4.06 14.77 -20.54
C LEU A 121 3.93 16.28 -20.27
N ARG A 122 4.90 16.87 -19.57
CA ARG A 122 4.92 18.30 -19.19
C ARG A 122 3.63 18.75 -18.48
N SER A 123 3.01 17.85 -17.72
CA SER A 123 1.67 18.03 -17.15
C SER A 123 1.66 17.70 -15.65
N ILE A 124 1.11 18.63 -14.85
CA ILE A 124 0.95 18.43 -13.40
C ILE A 124 -0.01 17.27 -13.13
N ARG A 125 -1.12 17.24 -13.87
CA ARG A 125 -2.14 16.19 -13.75
C ARG A 125 -1.54 14.80 -14.03
N ALA A 126 -0.60 14.70 -14.98
CA ALA A 126 0.09 13.45 -15.27
C ALA A 126 0.91 12.98 -14.06
N GLY A 127 1.66 13.87 -13.41
CA GLY A 127 2.42 13.56 -12.20
C GLY A 127 1.54 13.03 -11.06
N LEU A 128 0.46 13.76 -10.73
CA LEU A 128 -0.47 13.35 -9.67
C LEU A 128 -1.16 12.02 -9.97
N THR A 129 -1.53 11.80 -11.24
CA THR A 129 -2.15 10.53 -11.66
C THR A 129 -1.16 9.37 -11.51
N ALA A 130 0.10 9.55 -11.88
CA ALA A 130 1.13 8.51 -11.70
C ALA A 130 1.38 8.20 -10.22
N ALA A 131 1.46 9.23 -9.36
CA ALA A 131 1.61 9.03 -7.91
C ALA A 131 0.45 8.23 -7.31
N ALA A 132 -0.79 8.58 -7.67
CA ALA A 132 -1.97 7.85 -7.21
C ALA A 132 -1.98 6.39 -7.69
N TYR A 133 -1.57 6.14 -8.94
CA TYR A 133 -1.40 4.77 -9.45
C TYR A 133 -0.28 4.01 -8.73
N ALA A 134 0.79 4.68 -8.31
CA ALA A 134 1.84 4.05 -7.52
C ALA A 134 1.31 3.59 -6.16
N ALA A 135 0.64 4.46 -5.41
CA ALA A 135 0.04 4.10 -4.12
C ALA A 135 -0.99 2.96 -4.25
N ILE A 136 -1.88 3.01 -5.25
CA ILE A 136 -2.88 1.96 -5.49
C ILE A 136 -2.19 0.63 -5.83
N ALA A 137 -1.22 0.65 -6.74
CA ALA A 137 -0.52 -0.56 -7.17
C ALA A 137 0.28 -1.20 -6.04
N GLU A 138 0.97 -0.39 -5.25
CA GLU A 138 1.71 -0.80 -4.07
C GLU A 138 0.78 -1.50 -3.07
N TYR A 139 -0.31 -0.83 -2.69
CA TYR A 139 -1.32 -1.37 -1.77
C TYR A 139 -1.90 -2.71 -2.26
N LEU A 140 -2.29 -2.79 -3.54
CA LEU A 140 -2.90 -3.99 -4.12
C LEU A 140 -1.94 -5.18 -4.19
N VAL A 141 -0.64 -4.93 -4.25
CA VAL A 141 0.37 -5.98 -4.18
C VAL A 141 0.65 -6.33 -2.73
N TRP A 142 0.92 -5.35 -1.88
CA TRP A 142 1.31 -5.54 -0.48
C TRP A 142 0.25 -6.27 0.34
N TYR A 143 -1.02 -5.89 0.23
CA TYR A 143 -2.06 -6.39 1.13
C TYR A 143 -2.29 -7.92 1.03
N PRO A 144 -2.35 -8.52 -0.18
CA PRO A 144 -2.31 -9.98 -0.33
C PRO A 144 -1.08 -10.65 0.28
N PHE A 145 0.10 -10.04 0.22
CA PHE A 145 1.32 -10.59 0.83
C PHE A 145 1.21 -10.64 2.36
N VAL A 146 0.71 -9.56 2.99
CA VAL A 146 0.47 -9.52 4.45
C VAL A 146 -0.42 -10.69 4.88
N LEU A 147 -1.61 -10.79 4.28
CA LEU A 147 -2.58 -11.83 4.64
C LEU A 147 -2.06 -13.23 4.30
N GLY A 148 -1.45 -13.39 3.13
CA GLY A 148 -0.86 -14.66 2.69
C GLY A 148 0.23 -15.16 3.63
N ALA A 149 1.17 -14.28 4.00
CA ALA A 149 2.25 -14.59 4.94
C ALA A 149 1.69 -14.94 6.32
N TYR A 150 0.74 -14.16 6.84
CA TYR A 150 0.07 -14.47 8.10
C TYR A 150 -0.59 -15.85 8.08
N TYR A 151 -1.38 -16.15 7.04
CA TYR A 151 -2.05 -17.44 6.93
C TYR A 151 -1.07 -18.60 6.82
N ALA A 152 0.02 -18.44 6.06
CA ALA A 152 1.06 -19.46 5.94
C ALA A 152 1.78 -19.71 7.28
N MET A 153 2.03 -18.65 8.05
CA MET A 153 2.84 -18.69 9.27
C MET A 153 2.02 -18.80 10.55
N ARG A 154 0.69 -18.87 10.48
CA ARG A 154 -0.23 -18.77 11.62
C ARG A 154 0.09 -19.73 12.77
N HIS A 155 0.64 -20.91 12.52
CA HIS A 155 0.97 -21.89 13.58
C HIS A 155 2.48 -22.05 13.82
N SER A 156 3.29 -21.10 13.33
CA SER A 156 4.75 -21.18 13.40
C SER A 156 5.31 -20.45 14.63
N ALA A 157 6.47 -20.89 15.11
CA ALA A 157 7.24 -20.16 16.11
C ALA A 157 7.80 -18.83 15.58
N SER A 158 7.89 -18.67 14.25
CA SER A 158 8.31 -17.40 13.63
C SER A 158 7.31 -16.28 13.89
N LEU A 159 6.00 -16.56 13.76
CA LEU A 159 4.95 -15.59 14.05
C LEU A 159 5.03 -15.08 15.50
N GLU A 160 5.28 -15.99 16.44
CA GLU A 160 5.45 -15.65 17.86
C GLU A 160 6.62 -14.69 18.11
N ARG A 161 7.69 -14.78 17.33
CA ARG A 161 8.82 -13.83 17.41
C ARG A 161 8.42 -12.47 16.86
N VAL A 162 7.78 -12.43 15.69
CA VAL A 162 7.30 -11.19 15.05
C VAL A 162 6.39 -10.43 16.02
N TRP A 163 5.40 -11.11 16.60
CA TRP A 163 4.47 -10.49 17.56
C TRP A 163 5.13 -9.94 18.83
N ARG A 164 6.26 -10.51 19.26
CA ARG A 164 7.02 -9.97 20.39
C ARG A 164 7.83 -8.75 19.99
N ALA A 165 8.46 -8.77 18.82
CA ALA A 165 9.28 -7.68 18.33
C ALA A 165 8.45 -6.45 17.97
N GLU A 166 7.27 -6.64 17.38
CA GLU A 166 6.35 -5.55 17.02
C GLU A 166 5.55 -5.00 18.22
N GLY A 167 5.64 -5.65 19.39
CA GLY A 167 4.85 -5.25 20.56
C GLY A 167 3.36 -5.63 20.47
N THR A 168 2.97 -6.51 19.53
CA THR A 168 1.59 -6.99 19.35
C THR A 168 0.97 -7.50 20.65
N TYR A 169 1.76 -8.19 21.49
CA TYR A 169 1.30 -8.67 22.79
C TYR A 169 0.90 -7.56 23.76
N LEU A 170 1.61 -6.43 23.73
CA LEU A 170 1.32 -5.28 24.57
C LEU A 170 0.02 -4.59 24.12
N ASP A 171 -0.17 -4.46 22.80
CA ASP A 171 -1.39 -3.88 22.24
C ASP A 171 -2.59 -4.81 22.45
N PHE A 172 -2.40 -6.12 22.31
CA PHE A 172 -3.41 -7.12 22.64
C PHE A 172 -3.84 -7.03 24.11
N ALA A 173 -2.90 -6.92 25.05
CA ALA A 173 -3.22 -6.78 26.48
C ALA A 173 -4.03 -5.50 26.79
N ARG A 174 -3.89 -4.45 25.98
CA ARG A 174 -4.64 -3.19 26.10
C ARG A 174 -5.99 -3.22 25.39
N SER A 175 -6.19 -4.15 24.45
CA SER A 175 -7.39 -4.24 23.61
C SER A 175 -8.64 -4.76 24.34
N GLY A 176 -8.45 -5.52 25.43
CA GLY A 176 -9.53 -6.24 26.12
C GLY A 176 -10.04 -7.49 25.39
N MET A 177 -9.42 -7.88 24.27
CA MET A 177 -9.74 -9.13 23.56
C MET A 177 -9.14 -10.35 24.29
N SER A 178 -9.77 -11.51 24.12
CA SER A 178 -9.31 -12.78 24.71
C SER A 178 -8.60 -13.71 23.72
N ASP A 179 -8.61 -13.38 22.43
CA ASP A 179 -7.96 -14.15 21.36
C ASP A 179 -7.02 -13.24 20.56
N ILE A 180 -5.71 -13.48 20.68
CA ILE A 180 -4.66 -12.70 19.99
C ILE A 180 -4.74 -12.83 18.48
N ARG A 181 -5.18 -13.98 17.95
CA ARG A 181 -5.30 -14.18 16.50
C ARG A 181 -6.46 -13.39 15.94
N ALA A 182 -7.56 -13.34 16.68
CA ALA A 182 -8.68 -12.48 16.35
C ALA A 182 -8.28 -11.00 16.38
N PHE A 183 -7.51 -10.58 17.38
CA PHE A 183 -6.97 -9.22 17.49
C PHE A 183 -6.10 -8.85 16.28
N VAL A 184 -5.12 -9.69 15.94
CA VAL A 184 -4.23 -9.46 14.79
C VAL A 184 -4.99 -9.45 13.47
N MET A 185 -6.00 -10.30 13.31
CA MET A 185 -6.85 -10.27 12.11
C MET A 185 -7.65 -8.97 11.99
N GLN A 186 -8.19 -8.45 13.11
CA GLN A 186 -8.83 -7.12 13.11
C GLN A 186 -7.86 -6.02 12.72
N ASP A 187 -6.64 -6.08 13.25
CA ASP A 187 -5.59 -5.12 12.93
C ASP A 187 -5.22 -5.16 11.43
N PHE A 188 -5.06 -6.35 10.84
CA PHE A 188 -4.82 -6.46 9.39
C PHE A 188 -5.98 -5.96 8.53
N TRP A 189 -7.24 -6.15 8.94
CA TRP A 189 -8.35 -5.54 8.24
C TRP A 189 -8.34 -4.02 8.35
N GLY A 190 -8.05 -3.49 9.54
CA GLY A 190 -7.88 -2.04 9.77
C GLY A 190 -6.75 -1.47 8.91
N ALA A 191 -5.59 -2.11 8.93
CA ALA A 191 -4.43 -1.76 8.12
C ALA A 191 -4.76 -1.78 6.62
N GLY A 192 -5.58 -2.74 6.17
CA GLY A 192 -6.08 -2.80 4.79
C GLY A 192 -6.86 -1.56 4.36
N PHE A 193 -7.54 -0.87 5.26
CA PHE A 193 -8.19 0.41 4.98
C PHE A 193 -7.20 1.59 5.12
N PHE A 194 -6.53 1.68 6.26
CA PHE A 194 -5.70 2.85 6.60
C PHE A 194 -4.48 2.99 5.69
N HIS A 195 -3.85 1.89 5.24
CA HIS A 195 -2.70 1.97 4.33
C HIS A 195 -3.08 2.52 2.96
N LEU A 196 -4.27 2.19 2.43
CA LEU A 196 -4.73 2.80 1.18
C LEU A 196 -4.95 4.30 1.35
N VAL A 197 -5.66 4.70 2.41
CA VAL A 197 -5.98 6.11 2.66
C VAL A 197 -4.70 6.92 2.91
N ALA A 198 -3.83 6.45 3.79
CA ALA A 198 -2.55 7.08 4.07
C ALA A 198 -1.67 7.13 2.81
N GLY A 199 -1.58 6.04 2.05
CA GLY A 199 -0.82 5.97 0.81
C GLY A 199 -1.31 6.98 -0.23
N LEU A 200 -2.62 7.15 -0.39
CA LEU A 200 -3.19 8.17 -1.28
C LEU A 200 -2.93 9.60 -0.79
N ILE A 201 -2.98 9.86 0.51
CA ILE A 201 -2.63 11.15 1.10
C ILE A 201 -1.15 11.47 0.85
N ILE A 202 -0.25 10.52 1.15
CA ILE A 202 1.19 10.63 0.89
C ILE A 202 1.45 10.88 -0.59
N ALA A 203 0.86 10.08 -1.48
CA ALA A 203 0.99 10.26 -2.93
C ALA A 203 0.47 11.64 -3.39
N GLY A 204 -0.62 12.13 -2.81
CA GLY A 204 -1.16 13.47 -3.10
C GLY A 204 -0.21 14.58 -2.68
N LEU A 205 0.28 14.56 -1.44
CA LEU A 205 1.17 15.59 -0.89
C LEU A 205 2.53 15.58 -1.59
N PHE A 206 3.24 14.44 -1.52
CA PHE A 206 4.60 14.32 -2.05
C PHE A 206 4.62 14.28 -3.58
N GLY A 207 3.58 13.72 -4.22
CA GLY A 207 3.40 13.82 -5.66
C GLY A 207 3.18 15.25 -6.14
N THR A 208 2.47 16.08 -5.37
CA THR A 208 2.32 17.52 -5.66
C THR A 208 3.68 18.23 -5.58
N PHE A 209 4.42 18.04 -4.49
CA PHE A 209 5.76 18.64 -4.34
C PHE A 209 6.70 18.23 -5.49
N ALA A 210 6.80 16.94 -5.79
CA ALA A 210 7.67 16.43 -6.85
C ALA A 210 7.28 16.98 -8.23
N THR A 211 5.98 17.05 -8.51
CA THR A 211 5.45 17.58 -9.77
C THR A 211 5.73 19.07 -9.93
N LEU A 212 5.50 19.87 -8.89
CA LEU A 212 5.76 21.32 -8.92
C LEU A 212 7.26 21.60 -9.08
N ALA A 213 8.11 20.95 -8.30
CA ALA A 213 9.56 21.07 -8.40
C ALA A 213 10.06 20.72 -9.82
N THR A 214 9.53 19.63 -10.39
CA THR A 214 9.84 19.20 -11.77
C THR A 214 9.43 20.28 -12.79
N ARG A 215 8.25 20.89 -12.65
CA ARG A 215 7.79 21.94 -13.58
C ARG A 215 8.62 23.21 -13.48
N VAL A 216 9.03 23.60 -12.27
CA VAL A 216 9.93 24.74 -12.06
C VAL A 216 11.28 24.47 -12.72
N ALA A 217 11.88 23.32 -12.45
CA ALA A 217 13.16 22.92 -13.06
C ALA A 217 13.09 22.90 -14.59
N GLN A 218 12.03 22.33 -15.17
CA GLN A 218 11.83 22.34 -16.63
C GLN A 218 11.78 23.76 -17.20
N ARG A 219 11.07 24.68 -16.54
CA ARG A 219 10.99 26.08 -17.00
C ARG A 219 12.37 26.72 -16.99
N LEU A 220 13.10 26.61 -15.88
CA LEU A 220 14.44 27.18 -15.73
C LEU A 220 15.43 26.66 -16.79
N LEU A 221 15.36 25.37 -17.13
CA LEU A 221 16.22 24.76 -18.15
C LEU A 221 15.83 25.11 -19.59
N THR A 222 14.60 25.56 -19.83
CA THR A 222 14.11 25.91 -21.17
C THR A 222 14.06 27.41 -21.44
N SER A 223 14.25 28.25 -20.42
CA SER A 223 14.32 29.69 -20.60
C SER A 223 15.58 30.05 -21.40
N PRO A 224 15.47 30.75 -22.54
CA PRO A 224 16.64 31.25 -23.26
C PRO A 224 17.43 32.17 -22.33
N ALA A 225 18.76 32.09 -22.37
CA ALA A 225 19.62 33.00 -21.64
C ALA A 225 19.24 34.44 -22.03
N ALA A 226 18.95 35.28 -21.04
CA ALA A 226 18.63 36.68 -21.29
C ALA A 226 19.83 37.35 -22.01
N PRO A 227 19.59 38.05 -23.13
CA PRO A 227 20.63 38.72 -23.90
C PRO A 227 21.27 39.88 -23.13
#